data_AF-A0A432GVP6-F1
#
_entry.id   AF-A0A432GVP6-F1
#
_cell.length_a   1.000
_cell.length_b   1.000
_cell.length_c   1.000
_cell.angle_alpha   90.00
_cell.angle_beta   90.00
_cell.angle_gamma   90.00
#
_symmetry.space_group_name_H-M   'P 1'
#
loop_
_entity.id
_entity.type
_entity.pdbx_description
1 polymer ?
#
loop_
_entity_poly.entity_id
_entity_poly.type
_entity_poly.pdbx_seq_one_letter_code
_entity_poly.pdbx_strand_id
1 'polypeptide(L)'
;MKRLILIAVVLLLLGSMGYFATQNSHNVSLNFFGNFSIQLSVWMVIAGSFVAGWVVTEIWQFISHPQRFVQSFLGKFSQYKDNKKQQITQNFENASLLRDPKQVRKSYNKLLNQETSLSIRVQYIEQLRYEKSAEELLKKYAELRTKFQGNLQVLLPYMKLACEVSEWDLVERLSHEILRITPDHPDALEGLRQFYITRQDWVGCIGQERELLKKFSGSLITKNISMTHEDHLQKALRQDPKCLSNWSFR
;
A
#
# COMPACT_ATOMS: atom_id res chain seq x y z
N MET A 1 25.70 -17.30 -21.43
CA MET A 1 26.41 -18.42 -22.11
C MET A 1 27.84 -18.06 -22.53
N LYS A 2 28.08 -17.03 -23.34
CA LYS A 2 29.46 -16.66 -23.79
C LYS A 2 30.48 -16.46 -22.65
N ARG A 3 30.08 -15.84 -21.53
CA ARG A 3 30.97 -15.64 -20.35
C ARG A 3 31.32 -16.93 -19.59
N LEU A 4 30.38 -17.88 -19.50
CA LEU A 4 30.62 -19.17 -18.84
C LEU A 4 31.56 -20.06 -19.65
N ILE A 5 31.44 -20.04 -20.98
CA ILE A 5 32.34 -20.75 -21.88
C ILE A 5 33.76 -20.17 -21.79
N LEU A 6 33.89 -18.85 -21.74
CA LEU A 6 35.19 -18.19 -21.60
C LEU A 6 35.88 -18.55 -20.27
N ILE A 7 35.13 -18.57 -19.16
CA ILE A 7 35.65 -18.98 -17.84
C ILE A 7 36.08 -20.45 -17.87
N ALA A 8 35.29 -21.34 -18.47
CA ALA A 8 35.64 -22.75 -18.59
C ALA A 8 36.93 -22.96 -19.40
N VAL A 9 37.11 -22.24 -20.51
CA VAL A 9 38.33 -22.29 -21.33
C VAL A 9 39.54 -21.76 -20.56
N VAL A 10 39.39 -20.67 -19.81
CA VAL A 10 40.48 -20.12 -18.96
C VAL A 10 40.85 -21.10 -17.85
N LEU A 11 39.88 -21.74 -17.19
CA LEU A 11 40.15 -22.75 -16.16
C LEU A 11 40.82 -24.00 -16.74
N LEU A 12 40.45 -24.42 -17.95
CA LEU A 12 41.11 -25.53 -18.66
C LEU A 12 42.56 -25.20 -19.03
N LEU A 13 42.82 -23.98 -19.51
CA LEU A 13 44.16 -23.51 -19.84
C LEU A 13 45.03 -23.38 -18.58
N LEU A 14 44.48 -22.84 -17.49
CA LEU A 14 45.20 -22.77 -16.21
C LEU A 14 45.43 -24.17 -15.62
N GLY A 15 44.47 -25.08 -15.71
CA GLY A 15 44.62 -26.46 -15.23
C GLY A 15 45.67 -27.25 -16.00
N SER A 16 45.67 -27.17 -17.34
CA SER A 16 46.64 -27.87 -18.19
C SER A 16 48.04 -27.32 -17.99
N MET A 17 48.17 -26.01 -17.92
CA MET A 17 49.44 -25.34 -17.78
C MET A 17 50.02 -25.56 -16.36
N GLY A 18 49.17 -25.69 -15.32
CA GLY A 18 49.57 -26.09 -13.97
C GLY A 18 50.07 -27.52 -13.88
N TYR A 19 49.44 -28.44 -14.63
CA TYR A 19 49.89 -29.83 -14.76
C TYR A 19 51.24 -29.95 -15.48
N PHE A 20 51.50 -29.17 -16.52
CA PHE A 20 52.79 -29.18 -17.21
C PHE A 20 53.94 -28.61 -16.35
N ALA A 21 53.64 -27.77 -15.37
CA ALA A 21 54.64 -27.13 -14.54
C ALA A 21 54.97 -27.87 -13.26
N THR A 22 54.08 -28.71 -12.74
CA THR A 22 54.46 -29.69 -11.71
C THR A 22 55.47 -30.70 -12.24
N GLN A 23 55.50 -30.93 -13.56
CA GLN A 23 56.49 -31.77 -14.25
C GLN A 23 57.83 -31.05 -14.51
N ASN A 24 57.88 -29.70 -14.47
CA ASN A 24 59.09 -28.91 -14.73
C ASN A 24 59.29 -27.85 -13.62
N SER A 25 59.85 -28.26 -12.48
CA SER A 25 60.03 -27.44 -11.28
C SER A 25 61.27 -26.53 -11.34
N HIS A 26 61.28 -25.57 -12.28
CA HIS A 26 62.23 -24.46 -12.19
C HIS A 26 61.76 -23.49 -11.09
N ASN A 27 62.62 -23.28 -10.09
CA ASN A 27 62.38 -22.31 -9.00
C ASN A 27 62.99 -20.96 -9.39
N VAL A 28 62.23 -19.89 -9.23
CA VAL A 28 62.68 -18.51 -9.48
C VAL A 28 62.74 -17.78 -8.14
N SER A 29 63.87 -17.14 -7.86
CA SER A 29 64.00 -16.23 -6.73
C SER A 29 63.44 -14.86 -7.11
N LEU A 30 62.33 -14.47 -6.51
CA LEU A 30 61.82 -13.11 -6.62
C LEU A 30 62.45 -12.28 -5.50
N ASN A 31 63.22 -11.26 -5.89
CA ASN A 31 63.79 -10.29 -4.97
C ASN A 31 62.80 -9.14 -4.81
N PHE A 32 62.27 -8.97 -3.61
CA PHE A 32 61.51 -7.76 -3.25
C PHE A 32 62.47 -6.71 -2.68
N PHE A 33 62.06 -5.43 -2.66
CA PHE A 33 62.87 -4.31 -2.17
C PHE A 33 63.66 -4.65 -0.88
N GLY A 34 65.00 -4.67 -0.96
CA GLY A 34 65.91 -5.06 0.13
C GLY A 34 66.56 -6.44 -0.06
N ASN A 35 66.95 -7.09 1.05
CA ASN A 35 67.63 -8.41 1.07
C ASN A 35 66.64 -9.61 1.18
N PHE A 36 65.34 -9.40 1.01
CA PHE A 36 64.34 -10.47 1.12
C PHE A 36 64.10 -11.12 -0.25
N SER A 37 64.51 -12.39 -0.37
CA SER A 37 64.24 -13.23 -1.54
C SER A 37 63.31 -14.37 -1.16
N ILE A 38 62.27 -14.57 -1.95
CA ILE A 38 61.34 -15.71 -1.81
C ILE A 38 61.50 -16.57 -3.06
N GLN A 39 61.81 -17.85 -2.86
CA GLN A 39 61.84 -18.82 -3.94
C GLN A 39 60.43 -19.31 -4.20
N LEU A 40 59.89 -18.97 -5.37
CA LEU A 40 58.58 -19.38 -5.82
C LEU A 40 58.74 -20.22 -7.08
N SER A 41 57.84 -21.18 -7.29
CA SER A 41 57.79 -21.90 -8.55
C SER A 41 57.36 -20.93 -9.66
N VAL A 42 57.93 -21.07 -10.86
CA VAL A 42 57.58 -20.23 -12.04
C VAL A 42 56.07 -20.15 -12.24
N TRP A 43 55.37 -21.25 -11.96
CA TRP A 43 53.93 -21.33 -12.14
C TRP A 43 53.12 -20.47 -11.17
N MET A 44 53.55 -20.35 -9.91
CA MET A 44 52.93 -19.44 -8.95
C MET A 44 53.10 -17.98 -9.37
N VAL A 45 54.21 -17.64 -10.03
CA VAL A 45 54.45 -16.28 -10.54
C VAL A 45 53.57 -15.97 -11.75
N ILE A 46 53.40 -16.93 -12.67
CA ILE A 46 52.51 -16.78 -13.84
C ILE A 46 51.04 -16.70 -13.39
N ALA A 47 50.59 -17.60 -12.53
CA ALA A 47 49.23 -17.57 -12.00
C ALA A 47 48.98 -16.29 -11.18
N GLY A 48 49.94 -15.91 -10.33
CA GLY A 48 49.87 -14.69 -9.52
C GLY A 48 49.80 -13.42 -10.36
N SER A 49 50.59 -13.32 -11.43
CA SER A 49 50.57 -12.16 -12.34
C SER A 49 49.30 -12.10 -13.18
N PHE A 50 48.73 -13.24 -13.58
CA PHE A 50 47.44 -13.28 -14.28
C PHE A 50 46.29 -12.83 -13.36
N VAL A 51 46.25 -13.32 -12.13
CA VAL A 51 45.26 -12.89 -11.13
C VAL A 51 45.45 -11.41 -10.79
N ALA A 52 46.69 -10.95 -10.61
CA ALA A 52 46.99 -9.54 -10.38
C ALA A 52 46.53 -8.66 -11.56
N GLY A 53 46.79 -9.09 -12.79
CA GLY A 53 46.32 -8.42 -14.01
C GLY A 53 44.80 -8.34 -14.08
N TRP A 54 44.10 -9.45 -13.80
CA TRP A 54 42.64 -9.49 -13.71
C TRP A 54 42.12 -8.50 -12.66
N VAL A 55 42.69 -8.53 -11.44
CA VAL A 55 42.31 -7.65 -10.34
C VAL A 55 42.52 -6.18 -10.71
N VAL A 56 43.65 -5.84 -11.33
CA VAL A 56 43.90 -4.48 -11.82
C VAL A 56 42.88 -4.07 -12.88
N THR A 57 42.50 -4.95 -13.80
CA THR A 57 41.49 -4.64 -14.82
C THR A 57 40.08 -4.46 -14.26
N GLU A 58 39.69 -5.26 -13.26
CA GLU A 58 38.40 -5.11 -12.58
C GLU A 58 38.36 -3.83 -11.73
N ILE A 59 39.45 -3.51 -11.01
CA ILE A 59 39.59 -2.24 -10.27
C ILE A 59 39.56 -1.05 -11.24
N TRP A 60 40.23 -1.16 -12.39
CA TRP A 60 40.22 -0.09 -13.39
C TRP A 60 38.83 0.08 -14.02
N GLN A 61 38.11 -1.00 -14.33
CA GLN A 61 36.71 -0.93 -14.78
C GLN A 61 35.78 -0.35 -13.71
N PHE A 62 36.04 -0.65 -12.43
CA PHE A 62 35.31 -0.09 -11.30
C PHE A 62 35.51 1.43 -11.17
N ILE A 63 36.75 1.92 -11.33
CA ILE A 63 37.10 3.35 -11.25
C ILE A 63 36.66 4.11 -12.52
N SER A 64 36.73 3.49 -13.70
CA SER A 64 36.43 4.16 -14.98
C SER A 64 34.93 4.24 -15.29
N HIS A 65 34.09 3.36 -14.72
CA HIS A 65 32.63 3.36 -14.93
C HIS A 65 31.81 3.31 -13.63
N PRO A 66 32.05 4.21 -12.67
CA PRO A 66 31.39 4.19 -11.35
C PRO A 66 29.87 4.42 -11.47
N GLN A 67 29.44 5.21 -12.44
CA GLN A 67 28.01 5.49 -12.68
C GLN A 67 27.19 4.23 -13.02
N ARG A 68 27.72 3.31 -13.83
CA ARG A 68 27.00 2.08 -14.20
C ARG A 68 26.84 1.14 -12.99
N PHE A 69 27.88 1.05 -12.16
CA PHE A 69 27.82 0.22 -10.96
C PHE A 69 26.85 0.80 -9.93
N VAL A 70 26.97 2.10 -9.63
CA VAL A 70 26.10 2.81 -8.70
C VAL A 70 24.64 2.71 -9.16
N GLN A 71 24.35 2.90 -10.45
CA GLN A 71 23.00 2.71 -10.99
C GLN A 71 22.51 1.26 -10.87
N SER A 72 23.35 0.26 -11.14
CA SER A 72 22.97 -1.15 -11.02
C SER A 72 22.74 -1.58 -9.57
N PHE A 73 23.51 -1.04 -8.63
CA PHE A 73 23.43 -1.36 -7.21
C PHE A 73 22.28 -0.62 -6.53
N LEU A 74 22.16 0.68 -6.77
CA LEU A 74 21.02 1.48 -6.30
C LEU A 74 19.71 0.97 -6.90
N GLY A 75 19.69 0.59 -8.18
CA GLY A 75 18.51 0.01 -8.83
C GLY A 75 18.11 -1.34 -8.24
N LYS A 76 19.07 -2.23 -7.95
CA LYS A 76 18.78 -3.50 -7.25
C LYS A 76 18.33 -3.28 -5.81
N PHE A 77 18.91 -2.31 -5.11
CA PHE A 77 18.54 -1.99 -3.74
C PHE A 77 17.15 -1.34 -3.66
N SER A 78 16.81 -0.45 -4.58
CA SER A 78 15.47 0.12 -4.68
C SER A 78 14.45 -0.96 -5.03
N GLN A 79 14.73 -1.82 -6.02
CA GLN A 79 13.89 -2.97 -6.35
C GLN A 79 13.69 -3.91 -5.16
N TYR A 80 14.74 -4.20 -4.39
CA TYR A 80 14.62 -5.00 -3.18
C TYR A 80 13.72 -4.34 -2.13
N LYS A 81 13.88 -3.02 -1.91
CA LYS A 81 13.05 -2.26 -0.97
C LYS A 81 11.59 -2.23 -1.41
N ASP A 82 11.34 -2.02 -2.70
CA ASP A 82 10.00 -1.99 -3.28
C ASP A 82 9.31 -3.35 -3.22
N ASN A 83 10.03 -4.42 -3.59
CA ASN A 83 9.53 -5.80 -3.46
C ASN A 83 9.21 -6.15 -2.00
N LYS A 84 10.07 -5.71 -1.06
CA LYS A 84 9.82 -5.91 0.37
C LYS A 84 8.58 -5.15 0.84
N LYS A 85 8.39 -3.91 0.39
CA LYS A 85 7.19 -3.12 0.69
C LYS A 85 5.93 -3.81 0.15
N GLN A 86 5.95 -4.24 -1.12
CA GLN A 86 4.86 -4.98 -1.75
C GLN A 86 4.54 -6.28 -0.99
N GLN A 87 5.55 -7.05 -0.60
CA GLN A 87 5.36 -8.27 0.16
C GLN A 87 4.70 -8.00 1.53
N ILE A 88 5.10 -6.93 2.23
CA ILE A 88 4.47 -6.55 3.51
C ILE A 88 3.01 -6.11 3.28
N THR A 89 2.73 -5.36 2.21
CA THR A 89 1.36 -4.96 1.85
C THR A 89 0.49 -6.18 1.54
N GLN A 90 0.98 -7.13 0.74
CA GLN A 90 0.26 -8.39 0.46
C GLN A 90 0.01 -9.20 1.73
N ASN A 91 0.99 -9.26 2.63
CA ASN A 91 0.82 -9.93 3.93
C ASN A 91 -0.25 -9.25 4.79
N PHE A 92 -0.34 -7.91 4.75
CA PHE A 92 -1.40 -7.17 5.43
C PHE A 92 -2.76 -7.43 4.80
N GLU A 93 -2.87 -7.43 3.47
CA GLU A 93 -4.11 -7.71 2.74
C GLU A 93 -4.58 -9.14 3.05
N ASN A 94 -3.70 -10.14 2.93
CA ASN A 94 -4.01 -11.53 3.26
C ASN A 94 -4.46 -11.69 4.72
N ALA A 95 -3.76 -11.05 5.67
CA ALA A 95 -4.16 -11.08 7.07
C ALA A 95 -5.52 -10.40 7.31
N SER A 96 -5.81 -9.33 6.58
CA SER A 96 -7.09 -8.61 6.65
C SER A 96 -8.24 -9.44 6.08
N LEU A 97 -8.00 -10.19 5.00
CA LEU A 97 -8.97 -11.13 4.43
C LEU A 97 -9.25 -12.30 5.38
N LEU A 98 -8.21 -12.86 6.01
CA LEU A 98 -8.33 -13.92 7.00
C LEU A 98 -8.88 -13.44 8.35
N ARG A 99 -9.01 -12.12 8.55
CA ARG A 99 -9.44 -11.48 9.80
C ARG A 99 -8.62 -11.96 11.00
N ASP A 100 -7.30 -12.10 10.82
CA ASP A 100 -6.39 -12.40 11.93
C ASP A 100 -5.91 -11.10 12.59
N PRO A 101 -6.50 -10.70 13.74
CA PRO A 101 -6.18 -9.45 14.42
C PRO A 101 -4.67 -9.27 14.71
N LYS A 102 -4.02 -10.34 15.17
CA LYS A 102 -2.62 -10.32 15.59
C LYS A 102 -1.70 -10.10 14.39
N GLN A 103 -1.96 -10.81 13.29
CA GLN A 103 -1.19 -10.68 12.07
C GLN A 103 -1.42 -9.34 11.38
N VAL A 104 -2.66 -8.85 11.34
CA VAL A 104 -2.99 -7.52 10.81
C VAL A 104 -2.20 -6.43 11.53
N ARG A 105 -2.23 -6.42 12.87
CA ARG A 105 -1.46 -5.45 13.67
C ARG A 105 0.04 -5.56 13.44
N LYS A 106 0.59 -6.78 13.40
CA LYS A 106 2.02 -7.01 13.17
C LYS A 106 2.47 -6.51 11.80
N SER A 107 1.69 -6.80 10.75
CA SER A 107 1.98 -6.36 9.38
C SER A 107 1.80 -4.85 9.23
N TYR A 108 0.76 -4.27 9.82
CA TYR A 108 0.52 -2.83 9.82
C TYR A 108 1.63 -2.05 10.53
N ASN A 109 2.11 -2.51 11.69
CA ASN A 109 3.22 -1.87 12.40
C ASN A 109 4.51 -1.82 11.56
N LYS A 110 4.74 -2.83 10.71
CA LYS A 110 5.88 -2.82 9.76
C LYS A 110 5.69 -1.78 8.64
N LEU A 111 4.43 -1.51 8.25
CA LEU A 111 4.08 -0.51 7.25
C LEU A 111 4.08 0.92 7.80
N LEU A 112 3.84 1.11 9.09
CA LEU A 112 3.75 2.43 9.73
C LEU A 112 5.03 3.27 9.60
N ASN A 113 6.18 2.60 9.51
CA ASN A 113 7.50 3.22 9.39
C ASN A 113 7.81 3.76 7.98
N GLN A 114 6.92 3.57 7.01
CA GLN A 114 7.12 3.97 5.61
C GLN A 114 5.82 4.54 5.05
N GLU A 115 5.70 5.87 4.94
CA GLU A 115 4.66 6.60 4.18
C GLU A 115 3.43 5.76 3.81
N THR A 116 2.71 5.30 4.84
CA THR A 116 1.66 4.33 4.63
C THR A 116 0.51 5.02 3.94
N SER A 117 0.01 4.44 2.84
CA SER A 117 -1.11 5.03 2.10
C SER A 117 -2.34 5.17 3.00
N LEU A 118 -3.14 6.21 2.75
CA LEU A 118 -4.37 6.46 3.51
C LEU A 118 -5.32 5.25 3.46
N SER A 119 -5.42 4.59 2.30
CA SER A 119 -6.23 3.38 2.10
C SER A 119 -5.91 2.27 3.11
N ILE A 120 -4.62 1.98 3.33
CA ILE A 120 -4.18 0.94 4.28
C ILE A 120 -4.49 1.36 5.72
N ARG A 121 -4.37 2.66 6.03
CA ARG A 121 -4.71 3.18 7.38
C ARG A 121 -6.20 3.05 7.66
N VAL A 122 -7.05 3.39 6.69
CA VAL A 122 -8.51 3.23 6.80
C VAL A 122 -8.87 1.76 6.94
N GLN A 123 -8.34 0.90 6.06
CA GLN A 123 -8.57 -0.55 6.11
C GLN A 123 -8.13 -1.15 7.46
N TYR A 124 -7.02 -0.68 8.03
CA TYR A 124 -6.60 -1.10 9.36
C TYR A 124 -7.60 -0.69 10.45
N ILE A 125 -8.13 0.54 10.42
CA ILE A 125 -9.17 0.96 11.36
C ILE A 125 -10.45 0.12 11.19
N GLU A 126 -10.82 -0.25 9.97
CA GLU A 126 -11.96 -1.15 9.74
C GLU A 126 -11.72 -2.54 10.36
N GLN A 127 -10.52 -3.09 10.26
CA GLN A 127 -10.18 -4.38 10.90
C GLN A 127 -10.21 -4.33 12.42
N LEU A 128 -9.92 -3.16 13.01
CA LEU A 128 -10.00 -2.98 14.46
C LEU A 128 -11.42 -3.17 15.01
N ARG A 129 -12.46 -3.16 14.16
CA ARG A 129 -13.83 -3.49 14.56
C ARG A 129 -13.96 -4.83 15.29
N TYR A 130 -13.11 -5.80 14.98
CA TYR A 130 -13.15 -7.12 15.63
C TYR A 130 -12.42 -7.17 16.97
N GLU A 131 -11.68 -6.12 17.35
CA GLU A 131 -10.91 -6.05 18.60
C GLU A 131 -11.38 -4.93 19.54
N LYS A 132 -11.97 -3.87 18.98
CA LYS A 132 -12.12 -2.56 19.63
C LYS A 132 -13.58 -2.18 19.79
N SER A 133 -13.88 -1.41 20.84
CA SER A 133 -15.21 -0.86 21.05
C SER A 133 -15.55 0.21 19.99
N ALA A 134 -16.85 0.44 19.79
CA ALA A 134 -17.34 1.48 18.90
C ALA A 134 -16.76 2.87 19.21
N GLU A 135 -16.71 3.24 20.49
CA GLU A 135 -16.16 4.52 20.96
C GLU A 135 -14.67 4.68 20.60
N GLU A 136 -13.87 3.64 20.81
CA GLU A 136 -12.45 3.65 20.43
C GLU A 136 -12.26 3.79 18.92
N LEU A 137 -13.13 3.19 18.12
CA LEU A 137 -13.10 3.30 16.65
C LEU A 137 -13.51 4.70 16.19
N LEU A 138 -14.57 5.28 16.77
CA LEU A 138 -15.00 6.64 16.47
C LEU A 138 -13.88 7.65 16.78
N LYS A 139 -13.18 7.47 17.90
CA LYS A 139 -12.01 8.29 18.26
C LYS A 139 -10.87 8.16 17.24
N LYS A 140 -10.55 6.94 16.80
CA LYS A 140 -9.53 6.70 15.77
C LYS A 140 -9.88 7.34 14.43
N TYR A 141 -11.14 7.29 14.01
CA TYR A 141 -11.59 7.99 12.81
C TYR A 141 -11.55 9.50 12.98
N ALA A 142 -11.92 10.04 14.15
CA ALA A 142 -11.78 11.46 14.45
C ALA A 142 -10.32 11.93 14.34
N GLU A 143 -9.38 11.18 14.91
CA GLU A 143 -7.94 11.44 14.79
C GLU A 143 -7.43 11.37 13.34
N LEU A 144 -8.02 10.51 12.52
CA LEU A 144 -7.67 10.42 11.10
C LEU A 144 -8.26 11.59 10.30
N ARG A 145 -9.51 11.99 10.59
CA ARG A 145 -10.19 13.13 9.97
C ARG A 145 -9.48 14.45 10.26
N THR A 146 -8.93 14.66 11.47
CA THR A 146 -8.16 15.88 11.77
C THR A 146 -6.92 16.03 10.89
N LYS A 147 -6.28 14.91 10.52
CA LYS A 147 -5.10 14.86 9.64
C LYS A 147 -5.46 14.96 8.16
N PHE A 148 -6.58 14.40 7.74
CA PHE A 148 -7.03 14.33 6.34
C PHE A 148 -8.43 14.95 6.18
N GLN A 149 -8.51 16.26 6.40
CA GLN A 149 -9.77 17.01 6.33
C GLN A 149 -10.36 16.96 4.92
N GLY A 150 -11.69 16.80 4.83
CA GLY A 150 -12.40 16.75 3.55
C GLY A 150 -12.08 15.54 2.66
N ASN A 151 -11.40 14.51 3.18
CA ASN A 151 -11.09 13.33 2.38
C ASN A 151 -12.18 12.27 2.49
N LEU A 152 -12.85 11.97 1.36
CA LEU A 152 -13.93 10.98 1.29
C LEU A 152 -13.51 9.58 1.74
N GLN A 153 -12.24 9.18 1.55
CA GLN A 153 -11.76 7.87 2.01
C GLN A 153 -11.83 7.71 3.54
N VAL A 154 -11.86 8.82 4.28
CA VAL A 154 -12.00 8.83 5.73
C VAL A 154 -13.45 9.10 6.13
N LEU A 155 -14.09 10.09 5.50
CA LEU A 155 -15.43 10.54 5.87
C LEU A 155 -16.49 9.46 5.66
N LEU A 156 -16.44 8.71 4.55
CA LEU A 156 -17.42 7.68 4.24
C LEU A 156 -17.45 6.53 5.25
N PRO A 157 -16.33 5.82 5.53
CA PRO A 157 -16.33 4.76 6.53
C PRO A 157 -16.57 5.28 7.95
N TYR A 158 -16.18 6.53 8.24
CA TYR A 158 -16.49 7.16 9.53
C TYR A 158 -17.99 7.42 9.70
N MET A 159 -18.64 7.99 8.69
CA MET A 159 -20.09 8.20 8.67
C MET A 159 -20.84 6.87 8.76
N LYS A 160 -20.41 5.86 8.01
CA LYS A 160 -21.01 4.51 8.07
C LYS A 160 -20.95 3.93 9.48
N LEU A 161 -19.80 4.02 10.15
CA LEU A 161 -19.68 3.59 11.55
C LEU A 161 -20.60 4.40 12.47
N ALA A 162 -20.70 5.71 12.27
CA ALA A 162 -21.60 6.56 13.05
C ALA A 162 -23.08 6.15 12.87
N CYS A 163 -23.51 5.81 11.66
CA CYS A 163 -24.86 5.27 11.41
C CYS A 163 -25.08 3.94 12.14
N GLU A 164 -24.12 3.02 12.08
CA GLU A 164 -24.23 1.70 12.73
C GLU A 164 -24.31 1.80 14.26
N VAL A 165 -23.61 2.78 14.85
CA VAL A 165 -23.62 3.05 16.31
C VAL A 165 -24.77 3.98 16.71
N SER A 166 -25.57 4.46 15.75
CA SER A 166 -26.68 5.39 15.99
C SER A 166 -26.25 6.74 16.60
N GLU A 167 -25.05 7.21 16.26
CA GLU A 167 -24.52 8.53 16.64
C GLU A 167 -25.04 9.62 15.69
N TRP A 168 -26.34 9.91 15.78
CA TRP A 168 -27.08 10.69 14.78
C TRP A 168 -26.57 12.12 14.58
N ASP A 169 -26.15 12.81 15.64
CA ASP A 169 -25.59 14.17 15.55
C ASP A 169 -24.23 14.19 14.83
N LEU A 170 -23.50 13.07 14.85
CA LEU A 170 -22.28 12.89 14.09
C LEU A 170 -22.60 12.56 12.63
N VAL A 171 -23.59 11.70 12.39
CA VAL A 171 -24.08 11.37 11.04
C VAL A 171 -24.49 12.63 10.28
N GLU A 172 -25.32 13.48 10.87
CA GLU A 172 -25.76 14.74 10.25
C GLU A 172 -24.57 15.61 9.82
N ARG A 173 -23.63 15.85 10.74
CA ARG A 173 -22.45 16.67 10.49
C ARG A 173 -21.56 16.09 9.38
N LEU A 174 -21.31 14.78 9.41
CA LEU A 174 -20.48 14.12 8.40
C LEU A 174 -21.16 14.07 7.03
N SER A 175 -22.46 13.79 6.98
CA SER A 175 -23.22 13.81 5.73
C SER A 175 -23.23 15.18 5.08
N HIS A 176 -23.46 16.26 5.85
CA HIS A 176 -23.37 17.61 5.31
C HIS A 176 -21.95 17.98 4.86
N GLU A 177 -20.91 17.52 5.56
CA GLU A 177 -19.53 17.71 5.12
C GLU A 177 -19.27 17.00 3.78
N ILE A 178 -19.72 15.75 3.63
CA ILE A 178 -19.58 14.98 2.38
C ILE A 178 -20.35 15.67 1.24
N LEU A 179 -21.58 16.13 1.47
CA LEU A 179 -22.39 16.80 0.46
C LEU A 179 -21.81 18.16 0.02
N ARG A 180 -21.05 18.84 0.88
CA ARG A 180 -20.30 20.05 0.50
C ARG A 180 -19.16 19.74 -0.47
N ILE A 181 -18.53 18.58 -0.35
CA ILE A 181 -17.41 18.14 -1.19
C ILE A 181 -17.95 17.57 -2.51
N THR A 182 -18.88 16.64 -2.40
CA THR A 182 -19.53 15.96 -3.52
C THR A 182 -21.04 16.10 -3.36
N PRO A 183 -21.63 17.11 -4.01
CA PRO A 183 -23.07 17.25 -4.06
C PRO A 183 -23.73 15.94 -4.54
N ASP A 184 -24.85 15.59 -3.92
CA ASP A 184 -25.66 14.41 -4.26
C ASP A 184 -24.96 13.05 -4.08
N HIS A 185 -23.97 12.96 -3.20
CA HIS A 185 -23.35 11.68 -2.84
C HIS A 185 -24.38 10.72 -2.21
N PRO A 186 -24.62 9.52 -2.78
CA PRO A 186 -25.72 8.65 -2.38
C PRO A 186 -25.64 8.21 -0.92
N ASP A 187 -24.46 7.81 -0.43
CA ASP A 187 -24.31 7.38 0.96
C ASP A 187 -24.57 8.51 1.97
N ALA A 188 -24.27 9.76 1.60
CA ALA A 188 -24.48 10.90 2.49
C ALA A 188 -25.96 11.29 2.56
N LEU A 189 -26.66 11.24 1.42
CA LEU A 189 -28.12 11.39 1.34
C LEU A 189 -28.82 10.28 2.14
N GLU A 190 -28.34 9.05 2.04
CA GLU A 190 -28.85 7.91 2.83
C GLU A 190 -28.60 8.11 4.33
N GLY A 191 -27.42 8.59 4.72
CA GLY A 191 -27.13 8.95 6.11
C GLY A 191 -28.08 10.02 6.66
N LEU A 192 -28.35 11.07 5.88
CA LEU A 192 -29.32 12.11 6.27
C LEU A 192 -30.74 11.57 6.32
N ARG A 193 -31.14 10.70 5.39
CA ARG A 193 -32.43 10.04 5.42
C ARG A 193 -32.61 9.27 6.73
N GLN A 194 -31.64 8.46 7.14
CA GLN A 194 -31.71 7.71 8.40
C GLN A 194 -31.75 8.63 9.64
N PHE A 195 -30.97 9.72 9.61
CA PHE A 195 -31.03 10.77 10.64
C PHE A 195 -32.44 11.38 10.77
N TYR A 196 -33.03 11.80 9.65
CA TYR A 196 -34.35 12.42 9.63
C TYR A 196 -35.46 11.46 10.06
N ILE A 197 -35.38 10.18 9.65
CA ILE A 197 -36.29 9.14 10.14
C ILE A 197 -36.21 9.02 11.66
N THR A 198 -35.01 8.99 12.23
CA THR A 198 -34.83 8.89 13.69
C THR A 198 -35.38 10.11 14.43
N ARG A 199 -35.19 11.31 13.87
CA ARG A 199 -35.73 12.56 14.41
C ARG A 199 -37.23 12.73 14.14
N GLN A 200 -37.86 11.81 13.40
CA GLN A 200 -39.23 11.90 12.90
C GLN A 200 -39.48 13.17 12.07
N ASP A 201 -38.46 13.71 11.42
CA ASP A 201 -38.60 14.80 10.45
C ASP A 201 -38.89 14.19 9.08
N TRP A 202 -40.17 14.00 8.77
CA TRP A 202 -40.57 13.32 7.55
C TRP A 202 -40.42 14.21 6.32
N VAL A 203 -40.48 15.54 6.48
CA VAL A 203 -40.27 16.51 5.38
C VAL A 203 -38.81 16.46 4.91
N GLY A 204 -37.86 16.52 5.86
CA GLY A 204 -36.43 16.39 5.56
C GLY A 204 -36.10 15.04 4.94
N CYS A 205 -36.65 13.95 5.47
CA CYS A 205 -36.49 12.58 4.96
C CYS A 205 -36.92 12.46 3.49
N ILE A 206 -38.13 12.94 3.17
CA ILE A 206 -38.69 12.88 1.82
C ILE A 206 -37.85 13.68 0.82
N GLY A 207 -37.28 14.81 1.24
CA GLY A 207 -36.34 15.57 0.42
C GLY A 207 -35.14 14.72 -0.04
N GLN A 208 -34.56 13.93 0.88
CA GLN A 208 -33.44 13.04 0.55
C GLN A 208 -33.87 11.85 -0.31
N GLU A 209 -35.00 11.23 0.02
CA GLU A 209 -35.55 10.10 -0.75
C GLU A 209 -35.85 10.48 -2.20
N ARG A 210 -36.34 11.70 -2.44
CA ARG A 210 -36.60 12.23 -3.78
C ARG A 210 -35.32 12.29 -4.62
N GLU A 211 -34.26 12.90 -4.10
CA GLU A 211 -33.00 13.02 -4.83
C GLU A 211 -32.39 11.64 -5.12
N LEU A 212 -32.48 10.71 -4.16
CA LEU A 212 -32.05 9.32 -4.33
C LEU A 212 -32.85 8.59 -5.40
N LEU A 213 -34.18 8.65 -5.36
CA LEU A 213 -35.06 8.01 -6.34
C LEU A 213 -34.88 8.60 -7.74
N LYS A 214 -34.70 9.92 -7.84
CA LYS A 214 -34.52 10.62 -9.12
C LYS A 214 -33.22 10.24 -9.82
N LYS A 215 -32.11 10.12 -9.07
CA LYS A 215 -30.78 9.88 -9.64
C LYS A 215 -30.40 8.41 -9.73
N PHE A 216 -30.91 7.59 -8.83
CA PHE A 216 -30.51 6.19 -8.68
C PHE A 216 -31.69 5.22 -8.79
N SER A 217 -32.73 5.57 -9.55
CA SER A 217 -33.93 4.75 -9.74
C SER A 217 -33.59 3.30 -10.14
N GLY A 218 -34.18 2.32 -9.45
CA GLY A 218 -34.00 0.90 -9.74
C GLY A 218 -32.71 0.28 -9.16
N SER A 219 -31.93 1.05 -8.40
CA SER A 219 -30.73 0.56 -7.70
C SER A 219 -31.05 -0.08 -6.35
N LEU A 220 -30.08 -0.82 -5.80
CA LEU A 220 -30.20 -1.47 -4.49
C LEU A 220 -30.51 -0.48 -3.36
N ILE A 221 -29.89 0.71 -3.37
CA ILE A 221 -30.12 1.73 -2.33
C ILE A 221 -31.57 2.24 -2.38
N THR A 222 -32.13 2.37 -3.58
CA THR A 222 -33.52 2.82 -3.77
C THR A 222 -34.56 1.73 -3.59
N LYS A 223 -34.18 0.45 -3.58
CA LYS A 223 -35.12 -0.67 -3.42
C LYS A 223 -35.86 -0.57 -2.09
N ASN A 224 -35.13 -0.36 -1.00
CA ASN A 224 -35.72 -0.21 0.33
C ASN A 224 -36.59 1.05 0.42
N ILE A 225 -36.12 2.16 -0.19
CA ILE A 225 -36.87 3.41 -0.24
C ILE A 225 -38.21 3.20 -0.94
N SER A 226 -38.23 2.56 -2.12
CA SER A 226 -39.47 2.35 -2.88
C SER A 226 -40.55 1.58 -2.13
N MET A 227 -40.18 0.73 -1.17
CA MET A 227 -41.13 -0.01 -0.33
C MET A 227 -41.69 0.82 0.84
N THR A 228 -40.93 1.78 1.36
CA THR A 228 -41.33 2.58 2.55
C THR A 228 -41.74 4.01 2.21
N HIS A 229 -41.46 4.47 1.00
CA HIS A 229 -41.63 5.86 0.58
C HIS A 229 -43.07 6.37 0.70
N GLU A 230 -44.05 5.53 0.37
CA GLU A 230 -45.47 5.90 0.46
C GLU A 230 -45.90 6.18 1.92
N ASP A 231 -45.45 5.36 2.87
CA ASP A 231 -45.71 5.59 4.30
C ASP A 231 -45.02 6.89 4.78
N HIS A 232 -43.78 7.12 4.37
CA HIS A 232 -43.06 8.35 4.69
C HIS A 232 -43.76 9.58 4.11
N LEU A 233 -44.33 9.48 2.91
CA LEU A 233 -45.10 10.55 2.28
C LEU A 233 -46.36 10.90 3.06
N GLN A 234 -47.11 9.88 3.49
CA GLN A 234 -48.30 10.10 4.32
C GLN A 234 -47.94 10.79 5.65
N LYS A 235 -46.81 10.40 6.26
CA LYS A 235 -46.32 11.02 7.49
C LYS A 235 -45.86 12.47 7.27
N ALA A 236 -45.16 12.75 6.17
CA ALA A 236 -44.76 14.11 5.79
C ALA A 236 -45.96 15.02 5.52
N LEU A 237 -47.00 14.51 4.84
CA LEU A 237 -48.25 15.24 4.60
C LEU A 237 -48.99 15.61 5.89
N ARG A 238 -48.96 14.74 6.91
CA ARG A 238 -49.55 15.02 8.22
C ARG A 238 -48.78 16.10 8.98
N GLN A 239 -47.45 16.17 8.80
CA GLN A 239 -46.61 17.17 9.46
C GLN A 239 -46.70 18.54 8.78
N ASP A 240 -46.58 18.58 7.46
CA ASP A 240 -46.74 19.79 6.68
C ASP A 240 -47.50 19.49 5.37
N PRO A 241 -48.81 19.76 5.34
CA PRO A 241 -49.63 19.54 4.16
C PRO A 241 -49.18 20.36 2.93
N LYS A 242 -48.42 21.46 3.13
CA LYS A 242 -47.94 22.31 2.03
C LYS A 242 -46.64 21.81 1.42
N CYS A 243 -45.92 20.91 2.08
CA CYS A 243 -44.61 20.42 1.62
C CYS A 243 -44.70 19.69 0.27
N LEU A 244 -45.87 19.17 -0.08
CA LEU A 244 -46.14 18.47 -1.34
C LEU A 244 -46.79 19.33 -2.43
N SER A 245 -46.91 20.65 -2.25
CA SER A 245 -47.51 21.54 -3.26
C SER A 245 -46.78 21.50 -4.62
N ASN A 246 -45.50 21.13 -4.63
CA ASN A 246 -44.66 20.96 -5.83
C ASN A 246 -44.41 19.47 -6.18
N TRP A 247 -45.22 18.55 -5.66
CA TRP A 247 -45.06 17.12 -5.89
C TRP A 247 -45.78 16.69 -7.17
N SER A 248 -45.02 16.27 -8.20
CA SER A 248 -45.58 15.60 -9.38
C SER A 248 -45.22 14.13 -9.37
N PHE A 249 -46.22 13.25 -9.40
CA PHE A 249 -46.08 11.78 -9.54
C PHE A 249 -45.59 11.32 -10.93
N ARG A 250 -44.82 12.16 -11.64
CA ARG A 250 -44.32 11.84 -12.99
C ARG A 250 -42.88 11.36 -12.96
#